data_AF-A0AA41EPZ4-F1
#
_entry.id   AF-A0AA41EPZ4-F1
#
_cell.length_a   1.000
_cell.length_b   1.000
_cell.length_c   1.000
_cell.angle_alpha   90.00
_cell.angle_beta   90.00
_cell.angle_gamma   90.00
#
_symmetry.space_group_name_H-M   'P 1'
#
loop_
_entity.id
_entity.type
_entity.pdbx_description
1 polymer ?
#
loop_
_entity_poly.entity_id
_entity_poly.type
_entity_poly.pdbx_seq_one_letter_code
_entity_poly.pdbx_strand_id
1 'polypeptide(L)'
;MIDKQMWHDWIKRQMEMVSGETLTKLSSEALQIDKNELDKRLLPKQVNMNDWPPEVMTYVYGTQTLDVWGYVISSLELDEMYVAGVVMNNQLKWSELGGEEA
;
A
#
# COMPACT_ATOMS: atom_id res chain seq x y z
N MET A 1 -0.21 17.10 3.66
CA MET A 1 0.28 16.02 4.53
C MET A 1 -0.88 15.09 4.80
N ILE A 2 -0.75 13.85 4.37
CA ILE A 2 -1.79 12.84 4.44
C ILE A 2 -1.77 12.22 5.83
N ASP A 3 -2.95 12.02 6.40
CA ASP A 3 -3.11 11.42 7.72
C ASP A 3 -2.87 9.90 7.65
N LYS A 4 -1.83 9.42 8.35
CA LYS A 4 -1.48 7.99 8.41
C LYS A 4 -2.61 7.14 8.99
N GLN A 5 -3.43 7.69 9.89
CA GLN A 5 -4.57 6.98 10.45
C GLN A 5 -5.66 6.75 9.38
N MET A 6 -5.85 7.72 8.49
CA MET A 6 -6.77 7.56 7.36
C MET A 6 -6.33 6.43 6.43
N TRP A 7 -5.03 6.39 6.07
CA TRP A 7 -4.49 5.28 5.28
C TRP A 7 -4.62 3.93 5.96
N HIS A 8 -4.32 3.87 7.26
CA HIS A 8 -4.48 2.66 8.05
C HIS A 8 -5.93 2.14 8.02
N ASP A 9 -6.91 3.00 8.29
CA ASP A 9 -8.31 2.59 8.35
C ASP A 9 -8.86 2.26 6.96
N TRP A 10 -8.43 3.00 5.95
CA TRP A 10 -8.82 2.76 4.56
C TRP A 10 -8.25 1.45 4.03
N ILE A 11 -6.95 1.20 4.17
CA ILE A 11 -6.33 -0.04 3.69
C ILE A 11 -6.87 -1.25 4.43
N LYS A 12 -7.15 -1.12 5.74
CA LYS A 12 -7.82 -2.15 6.53
C LYS A 12 -9.15 -2.55 5.91
N ARG A 13 -10.00 -1.59 5.53
CA ARG A 13 -11.28 -1.88 4.88
C ARG A 13 -11.08 -2.63 3.55
N GLN A 14 -10.09 -2.23 2.75
CA GLN A 14 -9.79 -2.94 1.50
C GLN A 14 -9.31 -4.38 1.75
N MET A 15 -8.49 -4.58 2.78
CA MET A 15 -8.07 -5.92 3.19
C MET A 15 -9.26 -6.80 3.61
N GLU A 16 -10.18 -6.27 4.42
CA GLU A 16 -11.41 -6.96 4.83
C GLU A 16 -12.31 -7.32 3.64
N MET A 17 -12.43 -6.41 2.66
CA MET A 17 -13.18 -6.67 1.43
C MET A 17 -12.55 -7.76 0.57
N VAL A 18 -11.22 -7.77 0.43
CA VAL A 18 -10.49 -8.76 -0.36
C VAL A 18 -10.50 -10.13 0.30
N SER A 19 -10.32 -10.20 1.63
CA SER A 19 -10.29 -11.46 2.37
C SER A 19 -11.68 -12.01 2.68
N GLY A 20 -12.70 -11.16 2.75
CA GLY A 20 -14.02 -11.51 3.26
C GLY A 20 -14.06 -11.70 4.78
N GLU A 21 -13.00 -11.31 5.49
CA GLU A 21 -12.88 -11.45 6.94
C GLU A 21 -12.83 -10.08 7.62
N THR A 22 -13.39 -9.99 8.82
CA THR A 22 -13.23 -8.81 9.67
C THR A 22 -11.88 -8.84 10.36
N LEU A 23 -11.08 -7.79 10.19
CA LEU A 23 -9.75 -7.67 10.77
C LEU A 23 -9.87 -6.85 12.05
N THR A 24 -9.24 -7.29 13.13
CA THR A 24 -9.31 -6.53 14.39
C THR A 24 -8.22 -5.47 14.44
N LYS A 25 -6.96 -5.90 14.58
CA LYS A 25 -5.78 -5.04 14.69
C LYS A 25 -4.75 -5.42 13.62
N LEU A 26 -4.28 -4.42 12.89
CA LEU A 26 -3.15 -4.56 11.98
C LEU A 26 -1.86 -4.16 12.69
N SER A 27 -0.78 -4.88 12.44
CA SER A 27 0.57 -4.36 12.63
C SER A 27 0.93 -3.48 11.44
N SER A 28 1.66 -2.40 11.70
CA SER A 28 2.17 -1.51 10.67
C SER A 28 3.69 -1.44 10.72
N GLU A 29 4.33 -1.50 9.55
CA GLU A 29 5.75 -1.25 9.36
C GLU A 29 5.93 -0.15 8.31
N ALA A 30 6.94 0.71 8.48
CA ALA A 30 7.28 1.77 7.53
C ALA A 30 8.74 1.61 7.10
N LEU A 31 8.98 1.63 5.80
CA LEU A 31 10.27 1.39 5.18
C LEU A 31 10.54 2.47 4.13
N GLN A 32 11.70 3.10 4.21
CA GLN A 32 12.25 3.91 3.13
C GLN A 32 13.03 2.99 2.19
N ILE A 33 12.66 2.98 0.92
CA ILE A 33 13.17 2.02 -0.08
C ILE A 33 13.49 2.77 -1.38
N ASP A 34 14.56 2.39 -2.08
CA ASP A 34 14.83 2.88 -3.44
C ASP A 34 13.72 2.38 -4.38
N LYS A 35 13.19 3.26 -5.24
CA LYS A 35 12.09 2.91 -6.15
C LYS A 35 12.41 1.71 -7.06
N ASN A 36 13.69 1.45 -7.34
CA ASN A 36 14.13 0.33 -8.17
C ASN A 36 14.14 -1.01 -7.41
N GLU A 37 14.12 -0.98 -6.07
CA GLU A 37 14.05 -2.17 -5.21
C GLU A 37 12.61 -2.64 -4.96
N LEU A 38 11.61 -1.85 -5.35
CA LEU A 38 10.20 -2.22 -5.25
C LEU A 38 9.92 -3.50 -6.06
N ASP A 39 9.21 -4.46 -5.43
CA ASP A 39 8.77 -5.67 -6.10
C ASP A 39 7.68 -5.35 -7.14
N LYS A 40 8.06 -5.34 -8.41
CA LYS A 40 7.17 -5.02 -9.55
C LYS A 40 5.96 -5.95 -9.65
N ARG A 41 6.01 -7.15 -9.06
CA ARG A 41 4.85 -8.08 -9.04
C ARG A 41 3.72 -7.56 -8.18
N LEU A 42 4.04 -6.68 -7.24
CA LEU A 42 3.12 -6.08 -6.29
C LEU A 42 2.65 -4.72 -6.76
N LEU A 43 3.14 -4.21 -7.89
CA LEU A 43 2.67 -2.95 -8.44
C LEU A 43 1.53 -3.16 -9.45
N PRO A 44 0.57 -2.23 -9.54
CA PRO A 44 -0.44 -2.25 -10.60
C PRO A 44 0.22 -2.17 -11.98
N LYS A 45 -0.34 -2.87 -12.97
CA LYS A 45 0.22 -2.96 -14.33
C LYS A 45 0.43 -1.62 -15.02
N GLN A 46 -0.39 -0.63 -14.68
CA GLN A 46 -0.40 0.70 -15.28
C GLN A 46 0.41 1.73 -14.48
N VAL A 47 1.15 1.31 -13.44
CA VAL A 47 1.98 2.23 -12.66
C VAL A 47 3.05 2.86 -13.55
N ASN A 48 3.17 4.19 -13.50
CA ASN A 48 4.29 4.91 -14.07
C ASN A 48 5.12 5.49 -12.92
N MET A 49 6.35 4.98 -12.77
CA MET A 49 7.29 5.40 -11.71
C MET A 49 8.35 6.38 -12.21
N ASN A 50 8.25 6.85 -13.47
CA ASN A 50 9.25 7.75 -14.05
C ASN A 50 9.36 9.05 -13.24
N ASP A 51 8.22 9.56 -12.79
CA ASP A 51 8.12 10.83 -12.09
C ASP A 51 8.27 10.70 -10.57
N TRP A 52 8.41 9.47 -10.05
CA TRP A 52 8.61 9.25 -8.62
C TRP A 52 10.03 9.65 -8.19
N PRO A 53 10.20 10.14 -6.96
CA PRO A 53 11.52 10.36 -6.39
C PRO A 53 12.34 9.06 -6.33
N PRO A 54 13.69 9.13 -6.30
CA PRO A 54 14.54 7.94 -6.23
C PRO A 54 14.24 7.04 -5.03
N GLU A 55 13.84 7.63 -3.90
CA GLU A 55 13.43 6.93 -2.70
C GLU A 55 11.97 7.23 -2.39
N VAL A 56 11.26 6.23 -1.90
CA VAL A 56 9.85 6.31 -1.51
C VAL A 56 9.65 5.76 -0.11
N MET A 57 8.54 6.14 0.52
CA MET A 57 8.11 5.55 1.79
C MET A 57 7.07 4.47 1.52
N THR A 58 7.28 3.28 2.05
CA THR A 58 6.35 2.15 1.98
C THR A 58 5.83 1.82 3.37
N TYR A 59 4.51 1.93 3.55
CA TYR A 59 3.82 1.45 4.74
C TYR A 59 3.21 0.09 4.45
N VAL A 60 3.50 -0.91 5.25
CA VAL A 60 2.95 -2.26 5.15
C VAL A 60 2.05 -2.51 6.35
N TYR A 61 0.85 -3.03 6.11
CA TYR A 61 -0.17 -3.32 7.10
C TYR A 61 -0.56 -4.79 7.00
N GLY A 62 -0.50 -5.53 8.10
CA GLY A 62 -0.74 -6.97 8.06
C GLY A 62 -1.24 -7.52 9.38
N THR A 63 -1.63 -8.79 9.37
CA THR A 63 -1.85 -9.57 10.58
C THR A 63 -0.84 -10.73 10.60
N GLN A 64 -0.49 -11.23 11.79
CA GLN A 64 0.42 -12.38 11.90
C GLN A 64 -0.21 -13.70 11.44
N THR A 65 -1.52 -13.72 11.25
CA THR A 65 -2.33 -14.93 11.12
C THR A 65 -2.87 -15.17 9.71
N LEU A 66 -2.83 -14.17 8.83
CA LEU A 66 -3.44 -14.25 7.51
C LEU A 66 -2.45 -13.94 6.40
N ASP A 67 -2.60 -14.63 5.28
CA ASP A 67 -1.85 -14.40 4.04
C ASP A 67 -2.31 -13.14 3.28
N VAL A 68 -3.06 -12.24 3.94
CA VAL A 68 -3.49 -10.95 3.42
C VAL A 68 -2.76 -9.80 4.10
N TRP A 69 -2.23 -8.89 3.31
CA TRP A 69 -1.59 -7.67 3.78
C TRP A 69 -1.83 -6.52 2.80
N GLY A 70 -1.91 -5.32 3.33
CA GLY A 70 -2.06 -4.07 2.59
C GLY A 70 -0.76 -3.28 2.60
N TYR A 71 -0.59 -2.40 1.64
CA TYR A 71 0.52 -1.45 1.63
C TYR A 71 0.14 -0.13 0.98
N VAL A 72 0.88 0.92 1.33
CA VAL A 72 0.82 2.24 0.71
C VAL A 72 2.24 2.69 0.39
N ILE A 73 2.47 3.11 -0.84
CA ILE A 73 3.71 3.75 -1.32
C ILE A 73 3.42 5.23 -1.47
N SER A 74 4.27 6.07 -0.89
CA SER A 74 4.11 7.53 -0.87
C SER A 74 5.44 8.25 -1.06
N SER A 75 5.38 9.56 -1.23
CA SER A 75 6.52 10.45 -1.03
C SER A 75 7.06 10.32 0.41
N LEU A 76 8.31 10.74 0.63
CA LEU A 76 8.94 10.72 1.95
C LEU A 76 8.26 11.72 2.91
N GLU A 77 7.78 12.81 2.34
CA GLU A 77 7.10 13.95 2.96
C GLU A 77 5.63 13.65 3.28
N LEU A 78 5.10 12.54 2.77
CA LEU A 78 3.72 12.06 2.98
C LEU A 78 2.68 13.06 2.49
N ASP A 79 2.98 13.79 1.43
CA ASP A 79 2.06 14.69 0.75
C ASP A 79 1.46 14.09 -0.52
N GLU A 80 2.09 13.04 -1.06
CA GLU A 80 1.65 12.33 -2.25
C GLU A 80 1.56 10.82 -1.99
N MET A 81 0.39 10.24 -2.28
CA MET A 81 0.26 8.79 -2.40
C MET A 81 0.57 8.41 -3.83
N TYR A 82 1.41 7.40 -4.04
CA TYR A 82 1.68 6.88 -5.37
C TYR A 82 0.84 5.64 -5.67
N VAL A 83 0.82 4.69 -4.74
CA VAL A 83 0.12 3.42 -4.88
C VAL A 83 -0.41 2.99 -3.53
N ALA A 84 -1.61 2.44 -3.51
CA ALA A 84 -2.05 1.56 -2.45
C ALA A 84 -2.36 0.18 -3.04
N GLY A 85 -2.21 -0.88 -2.24
CA GLY A 85 -2.57 -2.21 -2.70
C GLY A 85 -2.80 -3.21 -1.60
N VAL A 86 -3.55 -4.25 -1.93
CA VAL A 86 -3.81 -5.40 -1.06
C VAL A 86 -3.34 -6.66 -1.77
N VAL A 87 -2.51 -7.41 -1.07
CA VAL A 87 -1.90 -8.65 -1.51
C VAL A 87 -2.52 -9.79 -0.70
N MET A 88 -2.95 -10.85 -1.37
CA MET A 88 -3.42 -12.08 -0.73
C MET A 88 -2.76 -13.29 -1.41
N ASN A 89 -2.20 -14.20 -0.61
CA ASN A 89 -1.45 -15.36 -1.11
C ASN A 89 -0.30 -14.94 -2.04
N ASN A 90 0.42 -13.89 -1.66
CA ASN A 90 1.54 -13.31 -2.42
C ASN A 90 1.18 -12.84 -3.85
N GLN A 91 -0.10 -12.49 -4.07
CA GLN A 91 -0.60 -11.93 -5.33
C GLN A 91 -1.36 -10.64 -5.06
N LEU A 92 -1.07 -9.61 -5.86
CA LEU A 92 -1.84 -8.37 -5.84
C LEU A 92 -3.30 -8.67 -6.22
N LYS A 93 -4.24 -8.36 -5.31
CA LYS A 93 -5.68 -8.59 -5.50
C LYS A 93 -6.45 -7.30 -5.73
N TRP A 94 -5.98 -6.21 -5.15
CA TRP A 94 -6.55 -4.88 -5.31
C TRP A 94 -5.43 -3.84 -5.28
N SER A 95 -5.63 -2.75 -6.01
CA SER A 95 -4.70 -1.63 -6.05
C SER A 95 -5.37 -0.35 -6.49
N GLU A 96 -4.88 0.77 -6.00
CA GLU A 96 -5.27 2.11 -6.41
C GLU A 96 -4.02 2.93 -6.70
N LEU A 97 -4.04 3.71 -7.78
CA LEU A 97 -3.02 4.71 -8.05
C LEU A 97 -3.43 6.01 -7.38
N GLY A 98 -2.50 6.66 -6.69
CA GLY A 98 -2.75 8.01 -6.23
C GLY A 98 -2.76 9.01 -7.38
N GLY A 99 -3.55 10.06 -7.24
CA GLY A 99 -3.73 11.08 -8.29
C GLY A 99 -4.90 10.81 -9.24
N GLU A 100 -5.69 9.75 -9.06
CA GLU A 100 -7.04 9.71 -9.63
C GLU A 100 -7.93 10.71 -8.86
N GLU A 101 -7.99 11.94 -9.36
CA GLU A 101 -9.09 12.87 -9.02
C GLU A 101 -10.42 12.15 -9.31
N ALA A 102 -11.27 12.07 -8.28
CA ALA A 102 -12.64 11.60 -8.39
C ALA A 102 -13.50 12.50 -9.30
#